data_AF-A0A840KKB2-F1
#
_entry.id   AF-A0A840KKB2-F1
#
_cell.length_a   1.000
_cell.length_b   1.000
_cell.length_c   1.000
_cell.angle_alpha   90.00
_cell.angle_beta   90.00
_cell.angle_gamma   90.00
#
_symmetry.space_group_name_H-M   'P 1'
#
loop_
_entity.id
_entity.type
_entity.pdbx_description
1 polymer ?
#
loop_
_entity_poly.entity_id
_entity_poly.type
_entity_poly.pdbx_seq_one_letter_code
_entity_poly.pdbx_strand_id
1 'polypeptide(L)'
;MNNEILEKRLKELKSQIKQYDFIIKKLFDNPLGLTDSEREIFISNNKPKIIELEKIRKEISKIEWQLMTPLQQKDYLEKYSED
;
A
#
# COMPACT_ATOMS: atom_id res chain seq x y z
N MET A 1 4.27 11.63 -22.47
CA MET A 1 2.85 11.26 -22.58
C MET A 1 2.43 10.14 -21.62
N ASN A 2 3.27 9.12 -21.35
CA ASN A 2 2.93 8.07 -20.36
C ASN A 2 2.99 8.53 -18.89
N ASN A 3 3.94 9.40 -18.52
CA ASN A 3 4.16 9.74 -17.11
C ASN A 3 3.00 10.55 -16.51
N GLU A 4 2.41 11.49 -17.25
CA GLU A 4 1.24 12.26 -16.78
C GLU A 4 0.03 11.36 -16.48
N ILE A 5 -0.18 10.32 -17.28
CA ILE A 5 -1.25 9.32 -17.04
C ILE A 5 -0.96 8.52 -15.77
N LEU A 6 0.29 8.07 -15.62
CA LEU A 6 0.74 7.35 -14.43
C LEU A 6 0.63 8.20 -13.16
N GLU A 7 1.01 9.47 -13.22
CA GLU A 7 0.89 10.41 -12.09
C GLU A 7 -0.56 10.68 -11.71
N LYS A 8 -1.44 10.87 -12.70
CA LYS A 8 -2.88 11.01 -12.45
C LYS A 8 -3.44 9.76 -11.78
N ARG A 9 -3.10 8.58 -12.31
CA ARG A 9 -3.53 7.29 -11.75
C ARG A 9 -2.99 7.09 -10.33
N LEU A 10 -1.73 7.44 -10.07
CA LEU A 10 -1.11 7.38 -8.76
C LEU A 10 -1.87 8.27 -7.76
N LYS A 11 -2.25 9.49 -8.17
CA LYS A 11 -3.03 10.41 -7.33
C LYS A 11 -4.41 9.84 -7.01
N GLU A 12 -5.08 9.23 -7.98
CA GLU A 12 -6.38 8.57 -7.78
C GLU A 12 -6.26 7.40 -6.79
N LEU A 13 -5.28 6.52 -6.96
CA LEU A 13 -5.05 5.38 -6.07
C LEU A 13 -4.70 5.81 -4.65
N LYS A 14 -3.85 6.84 -4.49
CA LYS A 14 -3.52 7.43 -3.18
C LYS A 14 -4.75 8.04 -2.50
N SER A 15 -5.70 8.57 -3.27
CA SER A 15 -7.00 9.02 -2.75
C SER A 15 -7.87 7.84 -2.31
N GLN A 16 -7.95 6.77 -3.11
CA GLN A 16 -8.72 5.57 -2.78
C GLN A 16 -8.21 4.89 -1.50
N ILE A 17 -6.90 4.83 -1.27
CA ILE A 17 -6.33 4.28 -0.02
C ILE A 17 -6.91 4.95 1.23
N LYS A 18 -7.24 6.25 1.19
CA LYS A 18 -7.79 6.96 2.35
C LYS A 18 -9.13 6.38 2.82
N GLN A 19 -9.89 5.72 1.95
CA GLN A 19 -11.14 5.06 2.32
C GLN A 19 -10.90 3.83 3.23
N TYR A 20 -9.67 3.30 3.23
CA TYR A 20 -9.24 2.16 4.04
C TYR A 20 -8.49 2.56 5.30
N ASP A 21 -8.48 3.85 5.67
CA ASP A 21 -7.80 4.39 6.86
C ASP A 21 -8.17 3.63 8.14
N PHE A 22 -9.43 3.19 8.27
CA PHE A 22 -9.88 2.40 9.43
C PHE A 22 -9.17 1.03 9.53
N ILE A 23 -8.89 0.37 8.39
CA ILE A 23 -8.15 -0.90 8.35
C ILE A 23 -6.70 -0.65 8.69
N ILE A 24 -6.11 0.41 8.13
CA ILE A 24 -4.72 0.79 8.36
C ILE A 24 -4.49 1.04 9.85
N LYS A 25 -5.33 1.88 10.46
CA LYS A 25 -5.24 2.20 11.88
C LYS A 25 -5.38 0.98 12.78
N LYS A 26 -6.33 0.09 12.48
CA LYS A 26 -6.64 -1.07 13.33
C LYS A 26 -5.63 -2.22 13.20
N LEU A 27 -5.01 -2.40 12.04
CA LEU A 27 -4.11 -3.53 11.79
C LEU A 27 -2.63 -3.15 11.80
N PHE A 28 -2.27 -1.92 11.40
CA PHE A 28 -0.89 -1.53 11.16
C PHE A 28 -0.42 -0.42 12.10
N ASP A 29 -1.20 0.64 12.32
CA ASP A 29 -0.74 1.76 13.15
C ASP A 29 -0.89 1.48 14.65
N ASN A 30 -1.87 0.67 15.05
CA ASN A 30 -2.05 0.22 16.43
C ASN A 30 -2.20 -1.31 16.52
N PRO A 31 -1.12 -2.07 16.26
CA PRO A 31 -1.18 -3.52 16.23
C PRO A 31 -1.50 -4.13 17.61
N LEU A 32 -1.19 -3.44 18.70
CA LEU A 32 -1.49 -3.90 20.06
C LEU A 32 -2.91 -3.55 20.52
N GLY A 33 -3.67 -2.80 19.71
CA GLY A 33 -5.02 -2.36 20.04
C GLY A 33 -6.11 -3.42 19.89
N LEU A 34 -5.76 -4.61 19.40
CA LEU A 34 -6.62 -5.78 19.29
C LEU A 34 -5.87 -6.98 19.86
N THR A 35 -6.55 -7.83 20.61
CA THR A 35 -6.07 -9.18 20.91
C THR A 35 -5.99 -10.01 19.63
N ASP A 36 -5.29 -11.15 19.68
CA ASP A 36 -5.15 -12.03 18.51
C ASP A 36 -6.52 -12.50 17.97
N SER A 37 -7.44 -12.90 18.86
CA SER A 37 -8.79 -13.31 18.47
C SER A 37 -9.61 -12.17 17.87
N GLU A 38 -9.54 -10.97 18.44
CA GLU A 38 -10.23 -9.80 17.88
C GLU A 38 -9.66 -9.39 16.52
N ARG A 39 -8.34 -9.53 16.36
CA ARG A 39 -7.65 -9.29 15.09
C ARG A 39 -8.11 -10.29 14.02
N GLU A 40 -8.17 -11.58 14.34
CA GLU A 40 -8.66 -12.60 13.41
C GLU A 40 -10.10 -12.32 12.97
N ILE A 41 -10.99 -12.00 13.92
CA ILE A 41 -12.37 -11.64 13.63
C ILE A 41 -12.43 -10.38 12.76
N PHE A 42 -11.64 -9.35 13.08
CA PHE A 42 -11.59 -8.11 12.32
C PHE A 42 -11.10 -8.36 10.88
N ILE A 43 -10.04 -9.15 10.71
CA ILE A 43 -9.49 -9.53 9.39
C ILE A 43 -10.54 -10.30 8.61
N SER A 44 -11.20 -11.30 9.22
CA SER A 44 -12.23 -12.11 8.57
C SER A 44 -13.39 -11.23 8.09
N ASN A 45 -13.90 -10.36 8.95
CA ASN A 45 -15.03 -9.46 8.65
C ASN A 45 -14.69 -8.42 7.57
N ASN A 46 -13.42 -8.04 7.44
CA ASN A 46 -12.97 -7.02 6.48
C ASN A 46 -12.14 -7.61 5.33
N LYS A 47 -12.09 -8.94 5.19
CA LYS A 47 -11.23 -9.63 4.23
C LYS A 47 -11.34 -9.09 2.80
N PRO A 48 -12.54 -8.83 2.24
CA PRO A 48 -12.65 -8.26 0.88
C PRO A 48 -11.96 -6.89 0.76
N LYS A 49 -12.13 -6.02 1.77
CA LYS A 49 -11.53 -4.68 1.81
C LYS A 49 -10.02 -4.73 1.98
N ILE A 50 -9.52 -5.68 2.78
CA ILE A 50 -8.07 -5.91 2.95
C ILE A 50 -7.45 -6.34 1.62
N ILE A 51 -8.09 -7.28 0.90
CA ILE A 51 -7.62 -7.74 -0.42
C ILE A 51 -7.62 -6.57 -1.42
N GLU A 52 -8.63 -5.71 -1.40
CA GLU A 52 -8.68 -4.53 -2.26
C GLU A 52 -7.57 -3.52 -1.92
N LEU A 53 -7.37 -3.24 -0.63
CA LEU A 53 -6.27 -2.40 -0.14
C LEU A 53 -4.91 -2.93 -0.60
N GLU A 54 -4.67 -4.23 -0.52
CA GLU A 54 -3.43 -4.85 -1.00
C GLU A 54 -3.24 -4.69 -2.51
N LYS A 55 -4.30 -4.83 -3.31
CA LYS A 55 -4.24 -4.59 -4.76
C LYS A 55 -3.86 -3.14 -5.06
N ILE A 56 -4.50 -2.18 -4.38
CA ILE A 56 -4.20 -0.76 -4.56
C ILE A 56 -2.75 -0.46 -4.15
N ARG A 57 -2.28 -0.99 -3.02
CA ARG A 57 -0.88 -0.82 -2.57
C ARG A 57 0.11 -1.37 -3.61
N LYS A 58 -0.13 -2.56 -4.15
CA LYS A 58 0.72 -3.15 -5.21
C LYS A 58 0.73 -2.30 -6.47
N GLU A 59 -0.43 -1.77 -6.89
CA GLU A 59 -0.53 -0.90 -8.06
C GLU A 59 0.22 0.41 -7.85
N ILE A 60 0.11 1.02 -6.66
CA ILE A 60 0.88 2.21 -6.27
C ILE A 60 2.38 1.92 -6.35
N SER A 61 2.87 0.87 -5.71
CA SER A 61 4.31 0.54 -5.71
C SER A 61 4.82 0.29 -7.13
N LYS A 62 4.03 -0.37 -7.98
CA LYS A 62 4.37 -0.58 -9.39
C LYS A 62 4.49 0.74 -10.15
N ILE A 63 3.54 1.65 -9.98
CA ILE A 63 3.55 2.95 -10.66
C ILE A 63 4.70 3.83 -10.13
N GLU A 64 4.92 3.84 -8.82
CA GLU A 64 6.05 4.56 -8.21
C GLU A 64 7.38 4.05 -8.77
N TRP A 65 7.55 2.73 -8.89
CA TRP A 65 8.72 2.13 -9.54
C TRP A 65 8.88 2.58 -11.00
N GLN A 66 7.81 2.61 -11.77
CA GLN A 66 7.84 3.06 -13.17
C GLN A 66 8.17 4.54 -13.33
N LEU A 67 7.82 5.36 -12.34
CA LEU A 67 8.13 6.80 -12.33
C LEU A 67 9.53 7.10 -11.80
N MET A 68 10.19 6.15 -11.11
CA MET A 68 11.57 6.28 -10.68
C MET A 68 12.53 6.28 -11.88
N THR A 69 13.56 7.13 -11.79
CA THR A 69 14.71 7.09 -12.69
C THR A 69 15.56 5.84 -12.43
N PRO A 70 16.40 5.39 -13.38
CA PRO A 70 17.30 4.26 -13.17
C PRO A 70 18.21 4.40 -11.94
N LEU A 71 18.66 5.63 -11.64
CA LEU A 71 19.44 5.91 -10.43
C LEU A 71 18.61 5.68 -9.16
N GLN A 72 17.39 6.21 -9.10
CA GLN A 72 16.48 5.99 -7.96
C GLN A 72 16.11 4.51 -7.77
N GLN A 73 15.93 3.76 -8.87
CA GLN A 73 15.70 2.32 -8.80
C GLN A 73 16.92 1.58 -8.23
N LYS A 74 18.12 1.96 -8.66
CA LYS A 74 19.37 1.42 -8.11
C LYS A 74 19.49 1.69 -6.61
N ASP A 75 19.31 2.95 -6.20
CA ASP A 75 19.39 3.36 -4.79
C ASP A 75 18.35 2.62 -3.93
N TYR A 76 17.14 2.41 -4.47
CA TYR A 76 16.10 1.63 -3.80
C TYR A 76 16.54 0.16 -3.61
N LEU A 77 17.05 -0.48 -4.67
CA LEU A 77 17.49 -1.87 -4.57
C LEU A 77 18.66 -2.01 -3.59
N GLU A 78 19.65 -1.10 -3.63
CA GLU A 78 20.80 -1.13 -2.71
C GLU A 78 20.34 -1.07 -1.25
N LYS A 79 19.42 -0.15 -0.92
CA LYS A 79 18.86 0.00 0.43
C LYS A 79 18.18 -1.26 0.98
N TYR A 80 17.58 -2.07 0.12
CA TYR A 80 16.84 -3.28 0.50
C TYR A 80 17.56 -4.59 0.08
N SER A 81 18.81 -4.49 -0.37
CA SER A 81 19.66 -5.63 -0.77
C SER A 81 20.58 -6.14 0.35
N GLU A 82 20.65 -5.43 1.47
CA GLU A 82 21.43 -5.83 2.66
C GLU A 82 20.61 -6.62 3.70
N ASP A 83 19.37 -7.03 3.37
CA ASP A 83 18.56 -7.97 4.17
C ASP A 83 18.64 -9.40 3.61
#